data_AF-A0A944GVR2-F1
#
_entry.id   AF-A0A944GVR2-F1
#
_cell.length_a   1.000
_cell.length_b   1.000
_cell.length_c   1.000
_cell.angle_alpha   90.00
_cell.angle_beta   90.00
_cell.angle_gamma   90.00
#
_symmetry.space_group_name_H-M   'P 1'
#
loop_
_entity.id
_entity.type
_entity.pdbx_description
1 polymer ?
#
loop_
_entity_poly.entity_id
_entity_poly.type
_entity_poly.pdbx_seq_one_letter_code
_entity_poly.pdbx_strand_id
1 'polypeptide(L)' 'MAIKMFAEILKYEYVIVYDSANGNKLHKTSCSYITKKNYELKVIINQEKNGYYRPLEHLEELNDTSVRPCKVCKPNHG' A
#
# COMPACT_ATOMS: atom_id res chain seq x y z
N MET A 1 -2.65 16.52 -1.04
CA MET A 1 -2.17 15.65 0.05
C MET A 1 -0.65 15.70 0.03
N ALA A 2 0.02 15.79 1.19
CA ALA A 2 1.47 15.71 1.24
C ALA A 2 1.90 14.26 0.96
N ILE A 3 2.73 14.05 -0.06
CA ILE A 3 3.25 12.72 -0.40
C ILE A 3 4.16 12.27 0.75
N LYS A 4 3.74 11.27 1.54
CA LYS A 4 4.60 10.68 2.57
C LYS A 4 5.76 9.95 1.90
N MET A 5 6.99 10.23 2.31
CA MET A 5 8.18 9.54 1.80
C MET A 5 8.09 8.03 2.07
N PHE A 6 8.71 7.21 1.21
CA PHE A 6 8.70 5.75 1.36
C PHE A 6 9.17 5.29 2.75
N ALA A 7 10.19 5.94 3.32
CA ALA A 7 10.68 5.64 4.67
C ALA A 7 9.62 5.85 5.77
N GLU A 8 8.74 6.83 5.62
CA GLU A 8 7.64 7.08 6.55
C GLU A 8 6.58 5.98 6.47
N ILE A 9 6.34 5.44 5.27
CA ILE A 9 5.39 4.32 5.07
C ILE A 9 5.88 3.07 5.79
N LEU A 10 7.18 2.81 5.81
CA LEU A 10 7.77 1.64 6.46
C LEU A 10 7.66 1.65 8.00
N LYS A 11 7.30 2.78 8.62
CA LYS A 11 7.04 2.86 10.06
C LYS A 11 5.73 2.17 10.47
N TYR A 12 4.84 1.93 9.53
CA TYR A 12 3.54 1.31 9.75
C TYR A 12 3.63 -0.20 9.56
N GLU A 13 2.75 -0.96 10.21
CA GLU A 13 2.71 -2.42 10.02
C GLU A 13 2.07 -2.78 8.66
N TYR A 14 1.08 -1.98 8.25
CA TYR A 14 0.28 -2.22 7.06
C TYR A 14 0.30 -1.04 6.10
N VAL A 15 0.11 -1.36 4.81
CA VAL A 15 -0.06 -0.37 3.76
C VAL A 15 -1.05 -0.89 2.72
N ILE A 16 -2.01 -0.05 2.36
CA ILE A 16 -2.86 -0.27 1.21
C ILE A 16 -2.14 0.29 -0.02
N VAL A 17 -1.99 -0.54 -1.05
CA VAL A 17 -1.59 -0.11 -2.38
C VAL A 17 -2.85 -0.01 -3.22
N TYR A 18 -3.30 1.22 -3.46
CA TYR A 18 -4.33 1.49 -4.45
C TYR A 18 -3.69 1.37 -5.82
N ASP A 19 -4.27 0.57 -6.72
CA ASP A 19 -3.72 0.29 -8.03
C ASP A 19 -4.87 0.17 -9.03
N SER A 20 -4.97 1.13 -9.94
CA SER A 20 -6.06 1.20 -10.91
C SER A 20 -6.04 0.06 -11.94
N ALA A 21 -4.88 -0.57 -12.17
CA ALA A 21 -4.72 -1.64 -13.14
C ALA A 21 -4.86 -3.04 -12.53
N ASN A 22 -4.48 -3.23 -11.26
CA ASN A 22 -4.36 -4.54 -10.62
C ASN A 22 -5.28 -4.74 -9.41
N GLY A 23 -6.10 -3.73 -9.10
CA GLY A 23 -6.98 -3.69 -7.95
C GLY A 23 -6.27 -3.35 -6.64
N ASN A 24 -7.03 -2.80 -5.70
CA ASN A 24 -6.52 -2.32 -4.43
C ASN A 24 -6.14 -3.49 -3.52
N LYS A 25 -4.93 -3.44 -2.95
CA LYS A 25 -4.42 -4.53 -2.11
C LYS A 25 -3.87 -4.04 -0.79
N LEU A 26 -4.20 -4.76 0.27
CA LEU A 26 -3.58 -4.60 1.58
C LEU A 26 -2.30 -5.42 1.62
N HIS A 27 -1.21 -4.81 2.08
CA HIS A 27 0.09 -5.45 2.27
C HIS A 27 0.60 -5.21 3.69
N LYS A 28 1.41 -6.14 4.19
CA LYS A 28 2.38 -5.81 5.25
C LYS A 28 3.49 -4.96 4.65
N THR A 29 4.01 -3.97 5.37
CA THR A 29 5.14 -3.15 4.89
C THR A 29 6.41 -3.95 4.68
N SER A 30 6.56 -5.08 5.37
CA SER A 30 7.62 -6.07 5.16
C SER A 30 7.44 -6.98 3.93
N CYS A 31 6.36 -6.81 3.15
CA CYS A 31 6.12 -7.61 1.96
C CYS A 31 7.15 -7.30 0.87
N SER A 32 7.64 -8.34 0.17
CA SER A 32 8.59 -8.21 -0.95
C SER A 32 8.12 -7.34 -2.11
N TYR A 33 6.81 -7.07 -2.22
CA TYR A 33 6.25 -6.14 -3.20
C TYR A 33 6.33 -4.67 -2.78
N ILE A 34 6.49 -4.39 -1.49
CA ILE A 34 6.61 -3.05 -0.93
C ILE A 34 8.09 -2.66 -0.97
N THR A 35 8.51 -2.18 -2.14
CA THR A 35 9.89 -1.74 -2.38
C THR A 35 9.92 -0.28 -2.78
N LYS A 36 11.04 0.40 -2.50
CA LYS A 36 11.25 1.80 -2.89
C LYS A 36 11.05 1.98 -4.40
N LYS A 37 11.56 1.04 -5.21
CA LYS A 37 11.40 1.05 -6.67
C LYS A 37 9.93 1.02 -7.10
N ASN A 38 9.12 0.14 -6.50
CA ASN A 38 7.70 0.05 -6.83
C ASN A 38 6.92 1.28 -6.36
N TYR A 39 7.30 1.85 -5.21
CA TYR A 39 6.74 3.10 -4.72
C TYR A 39 7.06 4.26 -5.68
N GLU A 40 8.32 4.43 -6.07
CA GLU A 40 8.76 5.48 -7.00
C GLU A 40 8.05 5.38 -8.36
N LEU A 41 7.93 4.18 -8.91
CA LEU A 41 7.22 3.95 -10.18
C LEU A 41 5.73 4.31 -10.11
N LYS A 42 5.05 4.00 -9.01
CA LYS A 42 3.60 4.22 -8.88
C LYS A 42 3.25 5.63 -8.43
N VAL A 43 3.94 6.13 -7.42
CA VAL A 43 3.60 7.38 -6.73
C VAL A 43 4.31 8.57 -7.36
N ILE A 44 5.63 8.47 -7.58
CA ILE A 44 6.43 9.62 -8.02
C ILE A 44 6.41 9.76 -9.54
N ILE A 45 6.84 8.73 -10.27
CA ILE A 45 6.99 8.74 -11.73
C ILE A 45 5.62 8.86 -12.41
N ASN A 46 4.65 8.08 -11.95
CA ASN A 46 3.27 8.13 -12.46
C ASN A 46 2.41 9.21 -11.80
N GLN A 47 2.96 10.04 -10.91
CA GLN A 47 2.24 11.12 -10.22
C GLN A 47 0.90 10.65 -9.62
N GLU A 48 0.91 9.50 -8.96
CA GLU A 48 -0.27 8.85 -8.37
C GLU A 48 -1.41 8.47 -9.34
N LYS A 49 -1.26 8.69 -10.66
CA LYS A 49 -2.29 8.40 -11.68
C LYS A 49 -2.62 6.91 -11.76
N ASN A 50 -1.64 6.05 -11.48
CA ASN A 50 -1.79 4.59 -11.52
C ASN A 50 -1.92 3.97 -10.12
N GLY A 51 -2.03 4.78 -9.08
CA GLY A 51 -2.13 4.30 -7.72
C GLY A 51 -1.31 5.10 -6.70
N TYR A 52 -1.67 4.94 -5.43
CA TYR A 52 -0.98 5.56 -4.30
C TYR A 52 -0.91 4.59 -3.12
N TYR A 53 -0.05 4.92 -2.15
CA TYR A 53 0.17 4.11 -0.96
C TYR A 53 -0.49 4.79 0.24
N ARG A 54 -1.36 4.08 0.94
CA ARG A 54 -1.99 4.55 2.18
C ARG A 54 -1.52 3.68 3.35
N PRO A 55 -0.59 4.15 4.19
CA PRO A 55 -0.23 3.43 5.40
C PRO A 55 -1.42 3.34 6.37
N LEU A 56 -1.47 2.26 7.14
CA LEU A 56 -2.44 2.05 8.22
C LEU A 56 -1.69 1.69 9.51
N GLU A 57 -2.10 2.27 10.63
CA GLU A 57 -1.59 1.87 11.95
C GLU A 57 -2.27 0.57 12.38
N HIS A 58 -3.58 0.46 12.14
CA HIS A 58 -4.39 -0.67 12.54
C HIS A 58 -5.27 -1.17 11.38
N LEU A 59 -5.48 -2.49 11.30
CA LEU A 59 -6.34 -3.09 10.27
C LEU A 59 -7.80 -2.63 10.37
N GLU A 60 -8.24 -2.25 11.56
CA GLU A 60 -9.60 -1.74 11.83
C GLU A 60 -9.89 -0.43 11.08
N GLU A 61 -8.85 0.30 10.67
CA GLU A 61 -8.99 1.49 9.82
C GLU A 61 -9.39 1.14 8.37
N LEU A 62 -9.28 -0.13 7.98
CA LEU A 62 -9.66 -0.60 6.66
C LEU A 62 -11.19 -0.71 6.54
N ASN A 63 -11.79 0.39 6.10
CA ASN A 63 -13.23 0.46 5.80
C ASN A 63 -13.55 0.26 4.30
N ASP A 64 -12.53 0.09 3.47
CA ASP A 64 -12.66 0.02 2.01
C ASP A 64 -12.85 -1.43 1.55
N THR A 65 -14.07 -1.79 1.17
CA THR A 65 -14.45 -3.15 0.74
C THR A 65 -13.87 -3.55 -0.61
N SER A 66 -13.29 -2.60 -1.37
CA SER A 66 -12.60 -2.90 -2.63
C SER A 66 -11.20 -3.47 -2.41
N VAL A 67 -10.64 -3.27 -1.22
CA VAL A 67 -9.28 -3.68 -0.87
C VAL A 67 -9.25 -5.17 -0.55
N ARG A 68 -8.37 -5.90 -1.25
CA ARG A 68 -8.18 -7.33 -1.03
C ARG A 68 -6.84 -7.61 -0.35
N PRO A 69 -6.71 -8.64 0.47
CA PRO A 69 -5.42 -9.00 1.03
C PRO A 69 -4.45 -9.41 -0.07
N CYS A 70 -3.19 -8.97 0.04
CA CYS A 70 -2.13 -9.40 -0.85
C CYS A 70 -1.94 -10.91 -0.75
N LYS A 71 -1.94 -11.61 -1.88
CA LYS A 71 -1.76 -13.07 -1.94
C LYS A 71 -0.38 -13.55 -1.48
N VAL A 72 0.62 -12.66 -1.48
CA VAL A 72 2.03 -12.97 -1.17
C VAL A 72 2.28 -12.89 0.32
N CYS A 73 2.02 -11.74 0.94
CA CYS A 73 2.24 -11.56 2.37
C CYS A 73 1.04 -11.99 3.23
N LYS A 74 -0.12 -12.25 2.62
CA LYS A 74 -1.37 -12.68 3.27
C LYS A 74 -1.56 -11.97 4.61
N PRO A 75 -1.71 -10.63 4.62
CA PRO A 75 -2.00 -9.93 5.86
C PRO A 75 -3.33 -10.48 6.37
N ASN A 76 -3.28 -11.27 7.44
CA ASN A 76 -4.45 -11.91 8.01
C ASN A 76 -5.39 -10.79 8.49
N HIS A 77 -6.57 -10.71 7.90
CA HIS A 77 -7.76 -10.32 8.65
C HIS A 77 -8.06 -11.50 9.56
N GLY A 78 -7.69 -11.38 10.84
CA GLY A 78 -8.22 -12.26 11.88
C GLY A 78 -9.71 -12.04 12.01
#